data_AF-A0AA41SBI8-F1
#
_entry.id   AF-A0AA41SBI8-F1
#
_cell.length_a   1.000
_cell.length_b   1.000
_cell.length_c   1.000
_cell.angle_alpha   90.00
_cell.angle_beta   90.00
_cell.angle_gamma   90.00
#
_symmetry.space_group_name_H-M   'P 1'
#
loop_
_entity.id
_entity.type
_entity.pdbx_description
1 polymer ?
#
loop_
_entity_poly.entity_id
_entity_poly.type
_entity_poly.pdbx_seq_one_letter_code
_entity_poly.pdbx_strand_id
1 'polypeptide(L)'
;MSTVDKMLIKGIRSFDPENKHVITFFRPLTLIVGPNGAGKTTIIECLKLSCTGELPPNARSGHSFIHDPKVKGETETKGQIKLRFKTAVGKDVVCIRSFQLTQKASKMEYKAIESVLQTINPHTGEKVCLSYRCADMDREIPALMGVSKAILENVIFVHQDEANWPLQDPSTLKKKFDDIFSATRYW
;
A
#
# COMPACT_ATOMS: atom_id res chain seq x y z
N MET A 1 12.55 -16.39 0.18
CA MET A 1 12.67 -15.02 -0.37
C MET A 1 11.27 -14.48 -0.57
N SER A 2 10.95 -13.32 0.01
CA SER A 2 9.63 -12.69 -0.18
C SER A 2 9.54 -11.99 -1.52
N THR A 3 8.35 -11.99 -2.12
CA THR A 3 8.14 -11.44 -3.46
C THR A 3 6.72 -10.92 -3.63
N VAL A 4 6.54 -9.82 -4.35
CA VAL A 4 5.22 -9.38 -4.84
C VAL A 4 4.91 -10.06 -6.17
N ASP A 5 3.68 -10.57 -6.34
CA ASP A 5 3.29 -11.34 -7.54
C ASP A 5 2.23 -10.62 -8.37
N LYS A 6 1.18 -10.12 -7.73
CA LYS A 6 0.05 -9.50 -8.42
C LYS A 6 -0.63 -8.49 -7.52
N MET A 7 -1.03 -7.36 -8.08
CA MET A 7 -1.82 -6.35 -7.39
C MET A 7 -3.05 -5.98 -8.20
N LEU A 8 -4.20 -5.85 -7.54
CA LEU A 8 -5.40 -5.27 -8.09
C LEU A 8 -5.63 -3.90 -7.44
N ILE A 9 -5.90 -2.89 -8.26
CA ILE A 9 -6.25 -1.54 -7.82
C ILE A 9 -7.65 -1.20 -8.36
N LYS A 10 -8.47 -0.58 -7.52
CA LYS A 10 -9.81 -0.10 -7.84
C LYS A 10 -10.10 1.17 -7.03
N GLY A 11 -10.64 2.22 -7.67
CA GLY A 11 -11.09 3.44 -6.99
C GLY A 11 -9.98 4.23 -6.25
N ILE A 12 -8.75 4.19 -6.76
CA ILE A 12 -7.59 4.90 -6.20
C ILE A 12 -7.09 5.93 -7.23
N ARG A 13 -7.09 7.22 -6.88
CA ARG A 13 -6.72 8.33 -7.78
C ARG A 13 -7.35 8.20 -9.17
N SER A 14 -6.54 8.04 -10.23
CA SER A 14 -7.01 7.89 -11.61
C SER A 14 -7.55 6.50 -11.95
N PHE A 15 -7.40 5.50 -11.06
CA PHE A 15 -7.97 4.18 -11.26
C PHE A 15 -9.46 4.20 -10.97
N ASP A 16 -10.24 3.88 -11.99
CA ASP A 16 -11.69 3.92 -11.96
C ASP A 16 -12.29 2.99 -10.87
N PRO A 17 -13.36 3.40 -10.18
CA PRO A 17 -14.00 2.60 -9.14
C PRO A 17 -14.97 1.53 -9.67
N GLU A 18 -15.07 1.29 -10.97
CA GLU A 18 -15.81 0.16 -11.55
C GLU A 18 -14.87 -0.86 -12.19
N ASN A 19 -13.76 -0.39 -12.76
CA ASN A 19 -12.79 -1.24 -13.43
C ASN A 19 -11.78 -1.85 -12.47
N LYS A 20 -11.50 -3.15 -12.65
CA LYS A 20 -10.44 -3.86 -11.93
C LYS A 20 -9.15 -3.78 -12.74
N HIS A 21 -8.18 -3.01 -12.27
CA HIS A 21 -6.87 -2.95 -12.89
C HIS A 21 -5.93 -3.93 -12.19
N VAL A 22 -5.46 -4.93 -12.93
CA VAL A 22 -4.58 -5.99 -12.41
C VAL A 22 -3.18 -5.84 -12.98
N ILE A 23 -2.20 -5.72 -12.11
CA ILE A 23 -0.78 -5.61 -12.42
C ILE A 23 -0.10 -6.91 -11.99
N THR A 24 0.66 -7.52 -12.88
CA THR A 24 1.49 -8.70 -12.57
C THR A 24 2.94 -8.27 -12.47
N PHE A 25 3.61 -8.64 -11.38
CA PHE A 25 5.01 -8.35 -11.14
C PHE A 25 5.85 -9.55 -11.58
N PHE A 26 6.81 -9.28 -12.46
CA PHE A 26 7.73 -10.25 -13.02
C PHE A 26 9.09 -10.17 -12.34
N ARG A 27 9.82 -11.29 -12.40
CA ARG A 27 11.18 -11.41 -11.89
C ARG A 27 12.14 -11.69 -13.06
N PRO A 28 13.37 -11.15 -13.03
CA PRO A 28 13.91 -10.27 -11.99
C PRO A 28 13.45 -8.80 -12.13
N LEU A 29 12.80 -8.43 -13.23
CA LEU A 29 12.47 -7.05 -13.57
C LEU A 29 11.01 -6.91 -14.02
N THR A 30 10.33 -5.86 -13.54
CA THR A 30 9.03 -5.40 -14.04
C THR A 30 9.19 -4.00 -14.59
N LEU A 31 8.87 -3.79 -15.86
CA LEU A 31 8.91 -2.47 -16.49
C LEU A 31 7.52 -1.82 -16.47
N ILE A 32 7.40 -0.65 -15.86
CA ILE A 32 6.16 0.15 -15.81
C ILE A 32 6.40 1.44 -16.59
N VAL A 33 5.79 1.54 -17.77
CA VAL A 33 5.90 2.70 -18.66
C VAL A 33 4.53 3.27 -18.99
N GLY A 34 4.50 4.53 -19.39
CA GLY A 34 3.27 5.24 -19.77
C GLY A 34 3.45 6.76 -19.70
N PRO A 35 2.49 7.53 -20.24
CA PRO A 35 2.56 8.98 -20.23
C PRO A 35 2.48 9.58 -18.83
N ASN A 36 2.76 10.88 -18.71
CA ASN A 36 2.54 11.62 -17.46
C ASN A 36 1.05 11.58 -17.10
N GLY A 37 0.75 11.42 -15.80
CA GLY A 37 -0.63 11.24 -15.33
C GLY A 37 -1.22 9.84 -15.52
N ALA A 38 -0.51 8.88 -16.15
CA ALA A 38 -1.01 7.51 -16.34
C ALA A 38 -1.17 6.67 -15.05
N GLY A 39 -0.81 7.21 -13.88
CA GLY A 39 -0.91 6.50 -12.60
C GLY A 39 0.30 5.63 -12.24
N LYS A 40 1.45 5.79 -12.90
CA LYS A 40 2.69 5.05 -12.58
C LYS A 40 3.09 5.19 -11.10
N THR A 41 3.15 6.42 -10.60
CA THR A 41 3.46 6.71 -9.19
C THR A 41 2.42 6.12 -8.26
N THR A 42 1.13 6.18 -8.63
CA THR A 42 0.02 5.57 -7.88
C THR A 42 0.20 4.06 -7.66
N ILE A 43 0.79 3.34 -8.62
CA ILE A 43 1.09 1.91 -8.46
C ILE A 43 2.07 1.70 -7.30
N ILE A 44 3.11 2.53 -7.21
CA ILE A 44 4.12 2.45 -6.13
C ILE A 44 3.50 2.87 -4.79
N GLU A 45 2.66 3.90 -4.78
CA GLU A 45 1.90 4.29 -3.58
C GLU A 45 1.00 3.16 -3.08
N CYS A 46 0.32 2.44 -3.97
CA CYS A 46 -0.50 1.28 -3.61
C CYS A 46 0.34 0.15 -3.00
N LEU A 47 1.55 -0.08 -3.51
CA LEU A 47 2.49 -1.06 -2.93
C LEU A 47 2.93 -0.63 -1.53
N LYS A 48 3.37 0.62 -1.36
CA LYS A 48 3.74 1.20 -0.05
C LYS A 48 2.59 1.02 0.94
N LEU A 49 1.39 1.53 0.61
CA LEU A 49 0.22 1.49 1.48
C LEU A 49 -0.19 0.05 1.83
N SER A 50 -0.16 -0.87 0.87
CA SER A 50 -0.48 -2.28 1.13
C SER A 50 0.47 -2.89 2.16
N CYS A 51 1.76 -2.61 2.02
CA CYS A 51 2.82 -3.19 2.84
C CYS A 51 3.00 -2.52 4.20
N THR A 52 2.74 -1.20 4.33
CA THR A 52 3.11 -0.43 5.53
C THR A 52 1.94 0.28 6.21
N GLY A 53 0.79 0.42 5.53
CA GLY A 53 -0.34 1.22 6.00
C GLY A 53 -0.15 2.73 5.80
N GLU A 54 1.00 3.18 5.31
CA GLU A 54 1.30 4.60 5.15
C GLU A 54 0.67 5.16 3.87
N LEU A 55 -0.08 6.24 4.02
CA LEU A 55 -0.61 7.02 2.91
C LEU A 55 0.51 7.83 2.24
N PRO A 56 0.37 8.16 0.94
CA PRO A 56 1.34 9.04 0.29
C PRO A 56 1.35 10.44 0.92
N PRO A 57 2.48 11.17 0.89
CA PRO A 57 2.66 12.45 1.58
C PRO A 57 1.65 13.52 1.16
N ASN A 58 1.15 13.44 -0.08
CA ASN A 58 0.20 14.40 -0.65
C ASN A 58 -1.27 13.94 -0.55
N ALA A 59 -1.58 12.96 0.31
CA ALA A 59 -2.90 12.33 0.39
C ALA A 59 -3.99 13.16 1.12
N ARG A 60 -3.68 14.31 1.73
CA ARG A 60 -4.62 15.14 2.54
C ARG A 60 -5.49 14.27 3.48
N SER A 61 -4.86 13.52 4.38
CA SER A 61 -5.55 12.57 5.28
C SER A 61 -6.35 11.47 4.55
N GLY A 62 -5.93 11.08 3.34
CA GLY A 62 -6.53 10.01 2.53
C GLY A 62 -7.52 10.50 1.46
N HIS A 63 -7.94 11.77 1.51
CA HIS A 63 -8.98 12.30 0.63
C HIS A 63 -8.57 12.34 -0.83
N SER A 64 -7.33 12.75 -1.13
CA SER A 64 -6.83 12.82 -2.52
C SER A 64 -6.27 11.48 -3.03
N PHE A 65 -6.28 10.45 -2.18
CA PHE A 65 -5.84 9.11 -2.54
C PHE A 65 -6.97 8.27 -3.13
N ILE A 66 -8.19 8.40 -2.60
CA ILE A 66 -9.38 7.75 -3.16
C ILE A 66 -9.86 8.54 -4.38
N HIS A 67 -10.36 7.83 -5.39
CA HIS A 67 -10.96 8.47 -6.56
C HIS A 67 -12.11 9.40 -6.12
N ASP A 68 -12.12 10.64 -6.61
CA ASP A 68 -13.06 11.66 -6.15
C ASP A 68 -14.49 11.33 -6.66
N PRO A 69 -15.47 11.13 -5.77
CA PRO A 69 -16.84 10.77 -6.18
C PRO A 69 -17.49 11.82 -7.08
N LYS A 70 -17.05 13.09 -7.00
CA LYS A 70 -17.55 14.18 -7.86
C LYS A 70 -17.25 13.98 -9.34
N VAL A 71 -16.19 13.24 -9.69
CA VAL A 71 -15.82 12.99 -11.09
C VAL A 71 -16.93 12.24 -11.84
N LYS A 72 -17.66 11.36 -11.15
CA LYS A 72 -18.82 10.62 -11.69
C LYS A 72 -20.16 11.19 -11.26
N GLY A 73 -20.18 12.27 -10.48
CA GLY A 73 -21.41 12.81 -9.89
C GLY A 73 -22.03 11.89 -8.83
N GLU A 74 -21.23 11.02 -8.22
CA GLU A 74 -21.67 10.11 -7.15
C GLU A 74 -21.48 10.77 -5.78
N THR A 75 -22.13 10.23 -4.75
CA THR A 75 -21.98 10.70 -3.36
C THR A 75 -20.90 9.94 -2.60
N GLU A 76 -20.43 8.81 -3.15
CA GLU A 76 -19.49 7.92 -2.49
C GLU A 76 -18.61 7.22 -3.53
N THR A 77 -17.35 6.98 -3.16
CA THR A 77 -16.47 6.10 -3.92
C THR A 77 -15.77 5.13 -2.97
N LYS A 78 -15.71 3.86 -3.38
CA LYS A 78 -15.01 2.80 -2.65
C LYS A 78 -13.70 2.47 -3.36
N GLY A 79 -12.60 2.58 -2.61
CA GLY A 79 -11.27 2.18 -3.04
C GLY A 79 -10.92 0.80 -2.51
N GLN A 80 -10.20 0.00 -3.30
CA GLN A 80 -9.66 -1.27 -2.85
C GLN A 80 -8.30 -1.54 -3.49
N ILE A 81 -7.37 -2.01 -2.66
CA ILE A 81 -6.08 -2.54 -3.10
C ILE A 81 -5.99 -3.99 -2.62
N LYS A 82 -5.69 -4.90 -3.53
CA LYS A 82 -5.49 -6.32 -3.23
C LYS A 82 -4.12 -6.77 -3.72
N LEU A 83 -3.20 -6.96 -2.79
CA LEU A 83 -1.82 -7.34 -3.05
C LEU A 83 -1.61 -8.82 -2.73
N ARG A 84 -1.19 -9.61 -3.72
CA ARG A 84 -0.68 -10.96 -3.55
C ARG A 84 0.85 -10.93 -3.47
N PHE A 85 1.38 -11.55 -2.43
CA PHE A 85 2.81 -11.71 -2.23
C PHE A 85 3.12 -13.08 -1.60
N LYS A 86 4.35 -13.55 -1.78
CA LYS A 86 4.91 -14.67 -1.03
C LYS A 86 5.67 -14.16 0.18
N THR A 87 5.46 -14.80 1.33
CA THR A 87 6.17 -14.51 2.57
C THR A 87 7.64 -14.93 2.50
N ALA A 88 8.42 -14.53 3.50
CA ALA A 88 9.82 -14.95 3.63
C ALA A 88 9.97 -16.49 3.61
N VAL A 89 9.00 -17.19 4.20
CA VAL A 89 8.90 -18.66 4.29
C VAL A 89 8.18 -19.31 3.09
N GLY A 90 7.88 -18.56 2.04
CA GLY A 90 7.34 -19.09 0.77
C GLY A 90 5.83 -19.34 0.72
N LYS A 91 5.07 -18.91 1.74
CA LYS A 91 3.60 -19.04 1.75
C LYS A 91 2.95 -17.94 0.92
N ASP A 92 1.91 -18.28 0.16
CA ASP A 92 1.11 -17.30 -0.58
C ASP A 92 0.13 -16.58 0.36
N VAL A 93 0.18 -15.25 0.30
CA VAL A 93 -0.65 -14.36 1.13
C VAL A 93 -1.27 -13.29 0.27
N VAL A 94 -2.48 -12.89 0.62
CA VAL A 94 -3.20 -11.80 -0.03
C VAL A 94 -3.63 -10.78 1.01
N CYS A 95 -3.09 -9.58 0.92
CA CYS A 95 -3.52 -8.42 1.70
C CYS A 95 -4.60 -7.66 0.92
N ILE A 96 -5.69 -7.30 1.58
CA ILE A 96 -6.75 -6.46 1.03
C ILE A 96 -6.93 -5.25 1.93
N ARG A 97 -6.80 -4.06 1.36
CA ARG A 97 -7.14 -2.79 2.03
C ARG A 97 -8.32 -2.15 1.31
N SER A 98 -9.38 -1.85 2.06
CA SER A 98 -10.59 -1.23 1.55
C SER A 98 -10.81 0.14 2.19
N PHE A 99 -11.22 1.10 1.37
CA PHE A 99 -11.36 2.50 1.72
C PHE A 99 -12.68 3.06 1.19
N GLN A 100 -13.16 4.11 1.81
CA GLN A 100 -14.37 4.83 1.42
C GLN A 100 -14.10 6.32 1.46
N LEU A 101 -14.55 7.03 0.44
CA LEU A 101 -14.62 8.49 0.43
C LEU A 101 -16.08 8.89 0.19
N THR A 102 -16.69 9.57 1.15
CA THR A 102 -18.08 10.00 1.08
C THR A 102 -18.15 11.52 1.02
N GLN A 103 -18.90 12.05 0.06
CA GLN A 103 -19.24 13.45 -0.02
C GLN A 103 -20.42 13.75 0.92
N LYS A 104 -20.13 14.44 2.02
CA LYS A 104 -21.15 15.06 2.88
C LYS A 104 -21.44 16.48 2.40
N ALA A 105 -22.48 17.09 2.94
CA ALA A 105 -22.96 18.42 2.54
C ALA A 105 -21.86 19.50 2.48
N SER A 106 -20.93 19.50 3.44
CA SER A 106 -19.87 20.53 3.55
C SER A 106 -18.44 19.99 3.48
N LYS A 107 -18.24 18.66 3.48
CA LYS A 107 -16.91 18.07 3.53
C LYS A 107 -16.87 16.70 2.86
N MET A 108 -15.68 16.32 2.42
CA MET A 108 -15.37 14.92 2.14
C MET A 108 -15.04 14.21 3.46
N GLU A 109 -15.43 12.95 3.58
CA GLU A 109 -15.09 12.09 4.71
C GLU A 109 -14.39 10.84 4.19
N TYR A 110 -13.11 10.69 4.53
CA TYR A 110 -12.35 9.49 4.28
C TYR A 110 -12.50 8.49 5.43
N LYS A 111 -12.65 7.21 5.10
CA LYS A 111 -12.68 6.11 6.05
C LYS A 111 -11.91 4.91 5.51
N ALA A 112 -10.94 4.41 6.30
CA ALA A 112 -10.42 3.07 6.11
C ALA A 112 -11.45 2.07 6.65
N ILE A 113 -11.96 1.19 5.78
CA ILE A 113 -13.08 0.30 6.12
C ILE A 113 -12.57 -0.98 6.76
N GLU A 114 -11.83 -1.78 5.98
CA GLU A 114 -11.49 -3.14 6.32
C GLU A 114 -10.09 -3.48 5.79
N SER A 115 -9.40 -4.27 6.60
CA SER A 115 -8.06 -4.78 6.37
C SER A 115 -8.11 -6.31 6.52
N VAL A 116 -8.03 -7.02 5.40
CA VAL A 116 -8.16 -8.49 5.37
C VAL A 116 -6.87 -9.13 4.93
N LEU A 117 -6.42 -10.13 5.69
CA LEU A 117 -5.35 -11.03 5.30
C LEU A 117 -5.93 -12.38 4.92
N GLN A 118 -5.73 -12.80 3.67
CA GLN A 118 -6.11 -14.13 3.21
C GLN A 118 -4.86 -14.99 3.06
N THR A 119 -4.87 -16.16 3.67
CA THR A 119 -3.83 -17.20 3.54
C THR A 119 -4.47 -18.47 3.00
N ILE A 120 -3.65 -19.39 2.48
CA ILE A 120 -4.11 -20.73 2.12
C ILE A 120 -3.66 -21.67 3.23
N ASN A 121 -4.60 -22.44 3.78
CA ASN A 121 -4.28 -23.49 4.74
C ASN A 121 -3.48 -24.58 4.00
N PRO A 122 -2.23 -24.87 4.40
CA PRO A 122 -1.39 -25.85 3.71
C PRO A 122 -1.90 -27.29 3.84
N HIS A 123 -2.76 -27.59 4.82
CA HIS A 123 -3.28 -28.94 5.05
C HIS A 123 -4.62 -29.18 4.35
N THR A 124 -5.50 -28.18 4.30
CA THR A 124 -6.83 -28.33 3.69
C THR A 124 -6.92 -27.74 2.29
N GLY A 125 -5.97 -26.89 1.88
CA GLY A 125 -6.03 -26.14 0.63
C GLY A 125 -7.07 -25.00 0.64
N GLU A 126 -7.79 -24.83 1.75
CA GLU A 126 -8.84 -23.83 1.87
C GLU A 126 -8.27 -22.42 2.09
N LYS A 127 -9.00 -21.41 1.62
CA LYS A 127 -8.68 -20.01 1.88
C LYS A 127 -9.15 -19.65 3.28
N VAL A 128 -8.20 -19.30 4.15
CA VAL A 128 -8.48 -18.78 5.48
C VAL A 128 -8.41 -17.26 5.40
N CYS A 129 -9.49 -16.59 5.79
CA CYS A 129 -9.57 -15.13 5.85
C CYS A 129 -9.51 -14.70 7.31
N LEU A 130 -8.49 -13.91 7.64
CA LEU A 130 -8.34 -13.28 8.94
C LEU A 130 -8.60 -11.79 8.74
N SER A 131 -9.67 -11.27 9.36
CA SER A 131 -9.93 -9.84 9.42
C SER A 131 -9.13 -9.26 10.57
N TYR A 132 -8.30 -8.26 10.29
CA TYR A 132 -7.43 -7.62 11.27
C TYR A 132 -7.87 -6.17 11.48
N ARG A 133 -7.57 -5.61 12.66
CA ARG A 133 -7.55 -4.15 12.78
C ARG A 133 -6.44 -3.61 11.88
N CYS A 134 -6.63 -2.43 11.30
CA CYS A 134 -5.64 -1.84 10.38
C CYS A 134 -4.23 -1.78 11.01
N ALA A 135 -4.15 -1.36 12.28
CA ALA A 135 -2.89 -1.25 13.02
C ALA A 135 -2.16 -2.60 13.21
N ASP A 136 -2.91 -3.70 13.34
CA ASP A 136 -2.31 -5.04 13.42
C ASP A 136 -1.75 -5.44 12.06
N MET A 137 -2.48 -5.15 10.97
CA MET A 137 -2.03 -5.46 9.62
C MET A 137 -0.75 -4.70 9.22
N ASP A 138 -0.60 -3.46 9.67
CA ASP A 138 0.59 -2.63 9.40
C ASP A 138 1.86 -3.19 10.06
N ARG A 139 1.71 -4.04 11.07
CA ARG A 139 2.80 -4.79 11.72
C ARG A 139 3.00 -6.17 11.11
N GLU A 140 1.91 -6.88 10.84
CA GLU A 140 1.93 -8.26 10.35
C GLU A 140 2.48 -8.37 8.92
N ILE A 141 2.11 -7.47 8.01
CA ILE A 141 2.57 -7.56 6.61
C ILE A 141 4.10 -7.45 6.49
N PRO A 142 4.78 -6.44 7.07
CA PRO A 142 6.23 -6.39 7.08
C PRO A 142 6.88 -7.64 7.68
N ALA A 143 6.34 -8.15 8.79
CA ALA A 143 6.84 -9.35 9.46
C ALA A 143 6.73 -10.59 8.55
N LEU A 144 5.60 -10.77 7.87
CA LEU A 144 5.39 -11.86 6.90
C LEU A 144 6.32 -11.74 5.69
N MET A 145 6.61 -10.51 5.23
CA MET A 145 7.58 -10.28 4.16
C MET A 145 9.03 -10.50 4.62
N GLY A 146 9.29 -10.50 5.94
CA GLY A 146 10.63 -10.59 6.51
C GLY A 146 11.47 -9.34 6.29
N VAL A 147 10.81 -8.18 6.16
CA VAL A 147 11.46 -6.88 5.92
C VAL A 147 10.86 -5.87 6.90
N SER A 148 11.69 -5.00 7.49
CA SER A 148 11.17 -3.99 8.43
C SER A 148 10.28 -2.97 7.70
N LYS A 149 9.30 -2.41 8.44
CA LYS A 149 8.44 -1.33 7.90
C LYS A 149 9.27 -0.16 7.37
N ALA A 150 10.33 0.23 8.09
CA ALA A 150 11.22 1.32 7.69
C ALA A 150 11.94 1.03 6.36
N ILE A 151 12.37 -0.21 6.09
CA ILE A 151 12.97 -0.56 4.80
C ILE A 151 11.93 -0.53 3.68
N LEU A 152 10.73 -1.08 3.91
CA LEU A 152 9.64 -1.02 2.93
C LEU A 152 9.29 0.43 2.56
N GLU A 153 9.29 1.32 3.54
CA GLU A 153 8.90 2.71 3.37
C GLU A 153 10.00 3.62 2.80
N ASN A 154 11.22 3.51 3.31
CA ASN A 154 12.30 4.45 3.02
C ASN A 154 13.26 3.97 1.92
N VAL A 155 13.20 2.69 1.57
CA VAL A 155 14.15 2.07 0.62
C VAL A 155 13.42 1.42 -0.56
N ILE A 156 12.46 0.53 -0.30
CA ILE A 156 11.85 -0.30 -1.35
C ILE A 156 10.73 0.44 -2.10
N PHE A 157 9.77 1.01 -1.38
CA PHE A 157 8.60 1.71 -1.94
C PHE A 157 8.59 3.19 -1.58
N VAL A 158 9.77 3.82 -1.56
CA VAL A 158 9.91 5.26 -1.31
C VAL A 158 9.07 6.06 -2.30
N HIS A 159 8.36 7.07 -1.80
CA HIS A 159 7.57 7.94 -2.66
C HIS A 159 8.48 8.75 -3.58
N GLN A 160 8.04 9.04 -4.81
CA GLN A 160 8.84 9.80 -5.78
C GLN A 160 9.32 11.15 -5.24
N ASP A 161 8.43 11.89 -4.56
CA ASP A 161 8.75 13.19 -3.95
C ASP A 161 9.72 13.08 -2.75
N GLU A 162 9.89 11.88 -2.20
CA GLU A 162 10.74 11.60 -1.03
C GLU A 162 12.04 10.85 -1.43
N ALA A 163 12.22 10.50 -2.70
CA ALA A 163 13.31 9.63 -3.15
C ALA A 163 14.71 10.22 -2.92
N ASN A 164 14.82 11.55 -2.87
CA ASN A 164 16.07 12.26 -2.60
C ASN A 164 16.36 12.44 -1.10
N TRP A 165 15.67 11.72 -0.21
CA TRP A 165 15.91 11.78 1.24
C TRP A 165 17.39 11.59 1.65
N PRO A 166 18.23 10.81 0.95
CA PRO A 166 19.66 10.69 1.31
C PRO A 166 20.46 11.99 1.14
N LEU A 167 19.93 12.94 0.37
CA LEU A 167 20.56 14.24 0.07
C LEU A 167 19.93 15.39 0.88
N GLN A 168 19.00 15.09 1.79
CA GLN A 168 18.36 16.10 2.63
C GLN A 168 19.29 16.51 3.78
N ASP A 169 18.81 17.43 4.61
CA ASP A 169 19.57 17.96 5.75
C ASP A 169 19.97 16.84 6.75
N PRO A 170 21.04 17.06 7.55
CA PRO A 170 21.55 16.05 8.48
C PRO A 170 20.51 15.50 9.47
N SER A 171 19.51 16.29 9.86
CA SER A 171 18.49 15.85 10.83
C SER A 171 17.50 14.88 10.20
N THR A 172 17.04 15.16 8.98
CA THR A 172 16.17 14.25 8.20
C THR A 172 16.89 12.96 7.87
N LEU A 173 18.15 13.07 7.44
CA LEU A 173 19.01 11.93 7.12
C LEU A 173 19.20 11.01 8.33
N LYS A 174 19.58 11.59 9.48
CA LYS A 174 19.79 10.86 10.73
C LYS A 174 18.51 10.13 11.15
N LYS A 175 17.36 10.79 11.11
CA LYS A 175 16.07 10.18 11.47
C LYS A 175 15.78 8.94 10.62
N LYS A 176 15.92 9.03 9.29
CA LYS A 176 15.67 7.90 8.38
C LYS A 176 16.65 6.75 8.62
N PHE A 177 17.91 7.04 8.91
CA PHE A 177 18.89 6.02 9.29
C PHE A 177 18.55 5.34 10.62
N ASP A 178 18.21 6.12 11.65
CA ASP A 178 17.81 5.59 12.96
C ASP A 178 16.59 4.66 12.83
N ASP A 179 15.60 5.03 12.00
CA ASP A 179 14.42 4.21 11.70
C ASP A 179 14.79 2.91 10.97
N ILE A 180 15.68 2.98 9.97
CA ILE A 180 16.12 1.81 9.19
C ILE A 180 16.91 0.84 10.05
N PHE A 181 17.84 1.33 10.87
CA PHE A 181 18.71 0.51 11.70
C PHE A 181 18.10 0.16 13.05
N SER A 182 16.91 0.68 13.38
CA SER A 182 16.24 0.46 14.67
C SER A 182 17.17 0.71 15.87
N ALA A 183 18.02 1.75 15.76
CA ALA A 183 19.11 2.03 16.70
C ALA A 183 18.62 2.29 18.14
N THR A 184 17.34 2.58 18.34
CA THR A 184 16.70 2.83 19.63
C THR A 184 16.28 1.58 20.42
N ARG A 185 16.44 0.36 19.88
CA ARG A 185 16.05 -0.89 20.58
C ARG A 185 17.13 -1.50 21.47
N TYR A 186 18.36 -1.01 21.40
CA TYR A 186 19.52 -1.60 22.08
C TYR A 186 20.17 -0.67 23.11
N TRP A 187 19.51 0.44 23.44
CA TRP A 187 19.93 1.44 24.42
C TRP A 187 18.86 1.60 25.48
#